data_AF-A0A9P5NHP9-F1
#
_entry.id   AF-A0A9P5NHP9-F1
#
_cell.length_a   1.000
_cell.length_b   1.000
_cell.length_c   1.000
_cell.angle_alpha   90.00
_cell.angle_beta   90.00
_cell.angle_gamma   90.00
#
_symmetry.space_group_name_H-M   'P 1'
#
loop_
_entity.id
_entity.type
_entity.pdbx_description
1 polymer ?
#
loop_
_entity_poly.entity_id
_entity_poly.type
_entity_poly.pdbx_seq_one_letter_code
_entity_poly.pdbx_strand_id
1 'polypeptide(L)'
;LDTEIYEAVIDAIKARENLEINGGDDVDEDFPVESRPIRWDVLHAVSTIGKYVEDMDAPLARNIEAILSSFNKQFRLEETRSLKDTAITDFLSKNIDKSSSN
;
A
#
# COMPACT_ATOMS: atom_id res chain seq x y z
N LEU A 1 19.81 9.04 -17.94
CA LEU A 1 19.31 9.47 -16.62
C LEU A 1 18.08 8.67 -16.18
N ASP A 2 17.02 8.54 -16.98
CA ASP A 2 15.85 7.72 -16.59
C ASP A 2 16.10 6.20 -16.64
N THR A 3 16.88 5.72 -17.62
CA THR A 3 17.14 4.29 -17.79
C THR A 3 17.96 3.70 -16.64
N GLU A 4 18.96 4.45 -16.14
CA GLU A 4 19.81 4.01 -15.01
C GLU A 4 19.02 3.91 -13.70
N ILE A 5 18.05 4.81 -13.49
CA ILE A 5 17.18 4.76 -12.31
C ILE A 5 16.24 3.56 -12.41
N TYR A 6 15.67 3.33 -13.59
CA TYR A 6 14.81 2.17 -13.84
C TYR A 6 15.58 0.85 -13.65
N GLU A 7 16.80 0.76 -14.19
CA GLU A 7 17.67 -0.42 -14.03
C GLU A 7 18.07 -0.63 -12.57
N ALA A 8 18.44 0.42 -11.85
CA ALA A 8 18.77 0.34 -10.42
C ALA A 8 17.58 -0.14 -9.57
N VAL A 9 16.35 0.28 -9.89
CA VAL A 9 15.14 -0.18 -9.19
C VAL A 9 14.84 -1.64 -9.50
N ILE A 10 14.97 -2.06 -10.76
CA ILE A 10 14.75 -3.45 -11.17
C ILE A 10 15.79 -4.38 -10.56
N ASP A 11 17.05 -3.96 -10.49
CA ASP A 11 18.13 -4.76 -9.89
C ASP A 11 17.97 -4.87 -8.37
N ALA A 12 17.52 -3.80 -7.69
CA ALA A 12 17.20 -3.85 -6.26
C ALA A 12 16.04 -4.82 -5.97
N ILE A 13 15.02 -4.88 -6.84
CA ILE A 13 13.90 -5.81 -6.71
C ILE A 13 14.36 -7.26 -6.90
N LYS A 14 15.16 -7.52 -7.95
CA LYS A 14 15.71 -8.86 -8.23
C LYS A 14 16.65 -9.35 -7.12
N ALA A 15 17.47 -8.47 -6.56
CA ALA A 15 18.36 -8.81 -5.45
C ALA A 15 17.57 -9.21 -4.20
N ARG A 16 16.46 -8.51 -3.91
CA ARG A 16 15.57 -8.84 -2.79
C ARG A 16 14.86 -10.18 -2.98
N GLU A 17 14.41 -10.48 -4.19
CA GLU A 17 13.73 -11.74 -4.52
C GLU A 17 14.70 -12.95 -4.50
N ASN A 18 15.97 -12.75 -4.91
CA ASN A 18 17.00 -13.78 -4.82
C ASN A 18 17.48 -14.05 -3.37
N LEU A 19 17.39 -13.09 -2.46
CA LEU A 19 17.69 -13.27 -1.03
C LEU A 19 16.64 -14.16 -0.33
N GLU A 20 15.38 -14.15 -0.77
CA GLU A 20 14.33 -15.05 -0.24
C GLU A 20 14.51 -16.51 -0.66
N ILE A 21 15.31 -16.78 -1.70
CA ILE A 21 15.50 -18.13 -2.25
C ILE A 21 16.76 -18.81 -1.71
N ASN A 22 17.81 -18.06 -1.35
CA ASN A 22 19.05 -18.63 -0.81
C ASN A 22 19.17 -18.35 0.68
N GLY A 23 18.47 -19.15 1.49
CA GLY A 23 18.65 -19.22 2.93
C GLY A 23 20.12 -19.55 3.26
N GLY A 24 20.87 -18.53 3.63
CA GLY A 24 22.21 -18.63 4.19
C GLY A 24 22.15 -18.21 5.65
N ASP A 25 21.99 -19.21 6.50
CA ASP A 25 22.23 -19.16 7.94
C ASP A 25 23.68 -18.75 8.20
N ASP A 26 23.89 -17.64 8.89
CA ASP A 26 24.84 -17.56 10.00
C ASP A 26 24.64 -16.23 10.75
N VAL A 27 24.21 -16.42 12.00
CA VAL A 27 24.03 -15.50 13.13
C VAL A 27 25.02 -14.33 13.20
N ASP A 28 24.54 -13.14 13.58
CA ASP A 28 24.97 -12.44 14.80
C ASP A 28 24.24 -11.10 15.01
N GLU A 29 24.00 -10.80 16.29
CA GLU A 29 23.54 -9.53 16.89
C GLU A 29 22.05 -9.12 16.72
N ASP A 30 21.23 -9.57 17.68
CA ASP A 30 20.49 -8.78 18.69
C ASP A 30 19.91 -7.38 18.35
N PHE A 31 19.65 -7.07 17.07
CA PHE A 31 18.76 -5.98 16.72
C PHE A 31 17.34 -6.54 16.65
N PRO A 32 16.36 -5.99 17.40
CA PRO A 32 14.97 -6.26 17.09
C PRO A 32 14.78 -5.76 15.66
N VAL A 33 14.66 -6.70 14.72
CA VAL A 33 14.26 -6.39 13.35
C VAL A 33 12.91 -5.71 13.50
N GLU A 34 12.89 -4.37 13.40
CA GLU A 34 11.65 -3.62 13.46
C GLU A 34 10.74 -4.18 12.37
N SER A 35 9.72 -4.91 12.80
CA SER A 35 8.76 -5.50 11.90
C SER A 35 8.10 -4.37 11.11
N ARG A 36 7.95 -4.55 9.80
CA ARG A 36 7.23 -3.58 8.97
C ARG A 36 5.89 -3.24 9.64
N PRO A 37 5.56 -1.95 9.80
CA PRO A 37 4.32 -1.53 10.44
C PRO A 37 3.13 -2.17 9.74
N ILE A 38 2.16 -2.65 10.54
CA ILE A 38 0.94 -3.22 9.98
C ILE A 38 0.05 -2.09 9.46
N ARG A 39 -0.89 -2.43 8.58
CA ARG A 39 -1.79 -1.46 7.93
C ARG A 39 -2.44 -0.49 8.93
N TRP A 40 -2.83 -0.99 10.10
CA TRP A 40 -3.45 -0.18 11.14
C TRP A 40 -2.52 0.90 11.69
N ASP A 41 -1.24 0.58 11.94
CA ASP A 41 -0.23 1.53 12.41
C ASP A 41 -0.03 2.65 11.40
N VAL A 42 0.02 2.29 10.12
CA VAL A 42 0.18 3.24 9.02
C VAL A 42 -1.02 4.19 8.95
N LEU A 43 -2.25 3.68 9.05
CA LEU A 43 -3.46 4.51 9.06
C LEU A 43 -3.52 5.42 10.29
N HIS A 44 -3.07 4.93 11.44
CA HIS A 44 -2.98 5.73 12.66
C HIS A 44 -1.97 6.88 12.51
N ALA A 45 -0.80 6.62 11.92
CA ALA A 45 0.21 7.64 11.62
C ALA A 45 -0.33 8.70 10.65
N VAL A 46 -1.00 8.27 9.56
CA VAL A 46 -1.66 9.18 8.61
C VAL A 46 -2.68 10.08 9.28
N SER A 47 -3.52 9.51 10.16
CA SER A 47 -4.50 10.30 10.93
C SER A 47 -3.82 11.31 11.86
N THR A 48 -2.73 10.90 12.51
CA THR A 48 -1.97 11.76 13.44
C THR A 48 -1.34 12.94 12.71
N ILE A 49 -0.70 12.69 11.57
CA ILE A 49 -0.10 13.75 10.74
C ILE A 49 -1.18 14.67 10.20
N GLY A 50 -2.30 14.11 9.72
CA GLY A 50 -3.44 14.90 9.21
C GLY A 50 -3.95 15.91 10.24
N LYS A 51 -4.19 15.46 11.48
CA LYS A 51 -4.60 16.34 12.59
C LYS A 51 -3.58 17.42 12.91
N TYR A 52 -2.29 17.10 12.81
CA TYR A 52 -1.23 18.08 13.07
C TYR A 52 -1.21 19.20 12.02
N VAL A 53 -1.46 18.88 10.75
CA VAL A 53 -1.40 19.86 9.65
C VAL A 53 -2.72 20.57 9.37
N GLU A 54 -3.85 20.06 9.89
CA GLU A 54 -5.20 20.60 9.67
C GLU A 54 -5.30 22.09 10.03
N ASP A 55 -4.73 22.46 11.18
CA ASP A 55 -4.75 23.84 11.71
C ASP A 55 -3.68 24.75 11.09
N MET A 56 -2.87 24.24 10.16
CA MET A 56 -1.80 25.00 9.52
C MET A 56 -2.29 25.65 8.22
N ASP A 57 -2.23 26.98 8.15
CA ASP A 57 -2.48 27.75 6.92
C ASP A 57 -1.18 27.98 6.12
N ALA A 58 -0.46 26.89 5.88
CA ALA A 58 0.78 26.90 5.11
C ALA A 58 0.61 26.12 3.80
N PRO A 59 1.22 26.56 2.68
CA PRO A 59 1.20 25.80 1.42
C PRO A 59 1.68 24.35 1.59
N LEU A 60 2.67 24.14 2.47
CA LEU A 60 3.17 22.80 2.81
C LEU A 60 2.09 21.92 3.45
N ALA A 61 1.26 22.47 4.33
CA ALA A 61 0.19 21.73 5.01
C ALA A 61 -0.85 21.22 4.01
N ARG A 62 -1.25 22.06 3.06
CA ARG A 62 -2.18 21.67 1.98
C ARG A 62 -1.60 20.58 1.08
N ASN A 63 -0.30 20.63 0.79
CA ASN A 63 0.38 19.57 0.06
C ASN A 63 0.39 18.25 0.84
N ILE A 64 0.67 18.29 2.15
CA ILE A 64 0.65 17.11 3.01
C ILE A 64 -0.77 16.51 3.05
N GLU A 65 -1.81 17.32 3.26
CA GLU A 65 -3.20 16.85 3.23
C GLU A 65 -3.57 16.16 1.91
N ALA A 66 -3.17 16.73 0.77
CA ALA A 66 -3.40 16.15 -0.54
C ALA A 66 -2.72 14.78 -0.68
N ILE A 67 -1.47 14.65 -0.20
CA ILE A 67 -0.72 13.39 -0.21
C ILE A 67 -1.40 12.36 0.70
N LEU A 68 -1.75 12.72 1.94
CA LEU A 68 -2.42 11.82 2.88
C LEU A 68 -3.78 11.35 2.36
N SER A 69 -4.53 12.23 1.70
CA SER A 69 -5.80 11.89 1.05
C SER A 69 -5.62 10.90 -0.10
N SER A 70 -4.62 11.12 -0.95
CA SER A 70 -4.26 10.19 -2.04
C SER A 70 -3.84 8.82 -1.50
N PHE A 71 -3.00 8.82 -0.47
CA PHE A 71 -2.51 7.62 0.18
C PHE A 71 -3.64 6.80 0.80
N ASN A 72 -4.59 7.43 1.50
CA ASN A 72 -5.78 6.77 2.03
C ASN A 72 -6.67 6.16 0.94
N LYS A 73 -6.82 6.83 -0.21
CA LYS A 73 -7.56 6.27 -1.36
C LYS A 73 -6.90 5.01 -1.88
N GLN A 74 -5.58 5.01 -2.02
CA GLN A 74 -4.83 3.83 -2.45
C GLN A 74 -5.01 2.66 -1.47
N PHE A 75 -4.88 2.91 -0.17
CA PHE A 75 -5.09 1.89 0.87
C PHE A 75 -6.49 1.27 0.87
N ARG A 76 -7.51 2.03 0.45
CA ARG A 76 -8.88 1.52 0.28
C ARG A 76 -9.01 0.70 -1.00
N LEU A 77 -8.40 1.13 -2.10
CA LEU A 77 -8.42 0.39 -3.36
C LEU A 77 -7.70 -0.96 -3.23
N GLU A 78 -6.56 -0.99 -2.54
CA GLU A 78 -5.84 -2.23 -2.24
C GLU A 78 -6.66 -3.17 -1.37
N GLU A 79 -7.36 -2.63 -0.36
CA GLU A 79 -8.29 -3.40 0.47
C GLU A 79 -9.43 -4.01 -0.38
N THR A 80 -10.11 -3.19 -1.19
CA THR A 80 -11.17 -3.69 -2.09
C THR A 80 -10.66 -4.75 -3.07
N ARG A 81 -9.44 -4.60 -3.60
CA ARG A 81 -8.81 -5.61 -4.49
C ARG A 81 -8.43 -6.89 -3.77
N SER A 82 -8.13 -6.81 -2.46
CA SER A 82 -7.82 -7.97 -1.63
C SER A 82 -9.06 -8.75 -1.19
N LEU A 83 -10.25 -8.15 -1.29
CA LEU A 83 -11.51 -8.85 -1.03
C LEU A 83 -11.71 -9.92 -2.10
N LYS A 84 -11.77 -11.18 -1.67
CA LYS A 84 -12.17 -12.29 -2.54
C LYS A 84 -13.62 -12.10 -2.95
N ASP A 85 -13.92 -12.34 -4.23
CA ASP A 85 -15.29 -12.45 -4.70
C ASP A 85 -16.02 -13.49 -3.85
N THR A 86 -17.16 -13.07 -3.33
CA THR A 86 -18.03 -13.91 -2.49
C THR A 86 -19.19 -14.38 -3.34
N ALA A 87 -19.84 -15.47 -2.92
CA ALA A 87 -21.04 -15.97 -3.58
C ALA A 87 -22.16 -14.91 -3.71
N ILE A 88 -22.17 -13.89 -2.85
CA ILE A 88 -23.09 -12.74 -2.94
C ILE A 88 -22.70 -11.82 -4.10
N THR A 89 -21.41 -11.52 -4.26
CA THR A 89 -20.88 -10.72 -5.37
C THR A 89 -21.17 -11.39 -6.72
N ASP A 90 -20.98 -12.72 -6.80
CA ASP A 90 -21.26 -13.51 -8.01
C ASP A 90 -22.75 -13.54 -8.36
N PHE A 91 -23.63 -13.69 -7.37
CA PHE A 91 -25.07 -13.69 -7.59
C PHE A 91 -25.57 -12.36 -8.12
N LEU A 92 -25.06 -11.24 -7.60
CA LEU A 92 -25.47 -9.91 -8.03
C LEU A 92 -25.02 -9.61 -9.46
N SER A 93 -23.77 -9.91 -9.81
CA SER A 93 -23.25 -9.73 -11.18
C SER A 93 -24.05 -10.53 -12.21
N LYS A 94 -24.39 -11.78 -11.90
CA LYS A 94 -25.16 -12.65 -12.81
C LYS A 94 -26.61 -12.20 -13.04
N ASN A 95 -27.21 -11.48 -12.09
CA ASN A 95 -28.57 -10.97 -12.24
C ASN A 95 -28.61 -9.61 -12.96
N ILE A 96 -27.56 -8.79 -12.83
CA ILE A 96 -27.44 -7.51 -13.55
C ILE A 96 -27.32 -7.76 -15.06
N ASP A 97 -26.53 -8.76 -15.49
CA ASP A 97 -26.41 -9.12 -16.91
C ASP A 97 -27.71 -9.65 -17.52
N LYS A 98 -28.58 -10.28 -16.70
CA LYS A 98 -29.90 -10.77 -17.15
C LYS A 98 -30.95 -9.67 -17.28
N SER A 99 -30.81 -8.56 -16.55
CA SER A 99 -31.77 -7.46 -16.59
C SER A 99 -31.57 -6.49 -17.76
N SER A 100 -30.40 -6.53 -18.43
CA SER A 100 -30.11 -5.73 -19.63
C SER A 100 -30.49 -6.41 -20.95
N SER A 101 -31.13 -7.58 -20.91
CA SER A 101 -31.50 -8.38 -22.09
C SER A 101 -33.02 -8.50 -22.34
N ASN A 102 -33.86 -7.66 -21.71
CA ASN A 102 -35.30 -7.56 -22.01
C ASN A 102 -35.65 -6.21 -22.64
#